data_AF-A0AAD7ZTP8-F1
#
_entry.id   AF-A0AAD7ZTP8-F1
#
_cell.length_a   1.000
_cell.length_b   1.000
_cell.length_c   1.000
_cell.angle_alpha   90.00
_cell.angle_beta   90.00
_cell.angle_gamma   90.00
#
_symmetry.space_group_name_H-M   'P 1'
#
loop_
_entity.id
_entity.type
_entity.pdbx_description
1 polymer ?
#
loop_
_entity_poly.entity_id
_entity_poly.type
_entity_poly.pdbx_seq_one_letter_code
_entity_poly.pdbx_strand_id
1 'polypeptide(L)'
;MNEVEKDIYDKIAKNDVNGLKNILLQHKMNVDIYDENGMTPLQHAAYKGNKEIVQMLLDQGADVNSGKHEHGYTALHFAALSGNADVCYLLLMAGAKSHTINSVSRTASQMAAFVDKSLNSCIYITIMSDIDYYTVPRGLETEPKLPPIIAASLHKFVMQVNVHPVRVAINIQKAPLLAENLDKVRQVLNLMSEREMMKGIETNEIMSFKFHYLAYIIEELARCRKRQLAAQKEKKKEEKEEKKEGEEKRSDPMDLFARKMLKCGRNGDGSTSEFQENFLRECVREFPHRECSIFRQMVTTLAQKDSPQALSVVGAAINGQKGFTDTSTAFCSTCGEEGAPKKCSKCKAVQYCDRECQRLHWFMHKKACARLSQMPPTKN
;
A
#
# COMPACT_ATOMS: atom_id res chain seq x y z
N MET A 1 35.64 7.77 27.32
CA MET A 1 35.51 6.71 26.32
C MET A 1 36.78 5.87 26.35
N ASN A 2 36.66 4.59 26.69
CA ASN A 2 37.78 3.65 26.81
C ASN A 2 38.30 3.25 25.42
N GLU A 3 39.52 2.69 25.31
CA GLU A 3 40.10 2.28 24.01
C GLU A 3 39.22 1.25 23.27
N VAL A 4 38.60 0.31 24.00
CA VAL A 4 37.67 -0.68 23.43
C VAL A 4 36.40 -0.04 22.87
N GLU A 5 35.87 0.99 23.55
CA GLU A 5 34.68 1.72 23.09
C GLU A 5 34.98 2.48 21.79
N LYS A 6 36.16 3.10 21.69
CA LYS A 6 36.62 3.76 20.45
C LYS A 6 36.80 2.76 19.32
N ASP A 7 37.34 1.58 19.60
CA ASP A 7 37.52 0.52 18.60
C ASP A 7 36.16 0.03 18.05
N ILE A 8 35.13 -0.09 18.90
CA ILE A 8 33.75 -0.41 18.45
C ILE A 8 33.26 0.59 17.39
N TYR A 9 33.38 1.89 17.65
CA TYR A 9 32.97 2.92 16.69
C TYR A 9 33.81 2.88 15.40
N ASP A 10 35.13 2.64 15.50
CA ASP A 10 36.01 2.49 14.34
C ASP A 10 35.64 1.28 13.47
N LYS A 11 35.31 0.13 14.09
CA LYS A 11 34.83 -1.06 13.37
C LYS A 11 33.52 -0.80 12.64
N ILE A 12 32.57 -0.12 13.29
CA ILE A 12 31.29 0.25 12.67
C ILE A 12 31.51 1.24 11.52
N ALA A 13 32.39 2.24 11.70
CA ALA A 13 32.73 3.21 10.67
C ALA A 13 33.37 2.56 9.43
N LYS A 14 34.21 1.54 9.63
CA LYS A 14 34.87 0.75 8.58
C LYS A 14 34.03 -0.40 8.03
N ASN A 15 32.84 -0.62 8.56
CA ASN A 15 31.95 -1.73 8.18
C ASN A 15 32.55 -3.12 8.44
N ASP A 16 33.42 -3.25 9.44
CA ASP A 16 34.11 -4.49 9.79
C ASP A 16 33.25 -5.38 10.71
N VAL A 17 32.38 -6.17 10.09
CA VAL A 17 31.44 -7.09 10.76
C VAL A 17 32.17 -8.11 11.63
N ASN A 18 33.24 -8.71 11.10
CA ASN A 18 33.98 -9.77 11.79
C ASN A 18 34.79 -9.21 12.97
N GLY A 19 35.44 -8.07 12.78
CA GLY A 19 36.15 -7.38 13.85
C GLY A 19 35.22 -6.98 14.99
N LEU A 20 34.06 -6.40 14.67
CA LEU A 20 33.06 -6.05 15.67
C LEU A 20 32.54 -7.28 16.43
N LYS A 21 32.23 -8.38 15.72
CA LYS A 21 31.77 -9.63 16.31
C LYS A 21 32.78 -10.20 17.31
N ASN A 22 34.07 -10.17 16.98
CA ASN A 22 35.13 -10.65 17.88
C ASN A 22 35.19 -9.81 19.17
N ILE A 23 35.08 -8.49 19.06
CA ILE A 23 35.09 -7.58 20.22
C ILE A 23 33.87 -7.85 21.12
N LEU A 24 32.68 -7.98 20.53
CA LEU A 24 31.43 -8.24 21.26
C LEU A 24 31.39 -9.62 21.94
N LEU A 25 32.07 -10.63 21.37
CA LEU A 25 32.16 -11.97 21.97
C LEU A 25 33.21 -12.05 23.09
N GLN A 26 34.32 -11.33 22.97
CA GLN A 26 35.41 -11.36 23.95
C GLN A 26 35.07 -10.60 25.22
N HIS A 27 34.26 -9.54 25.10
CA HIS A 27 33.88 -8.71 26.24
C HIS A 27 32.35 -8.71 26.34
N LYS A 28 31.78 -9.26 27.44
CA LYS A 28 30.35 -9.09 27.80
C LYS A 28 30.08 -7.64 28.18
N MET A 29 30.12 -6.74 27.20
CA MET A 29 29.99 -5.30 27.39
C MET A 29 28.57 -4.87 27.12
N ASN A 30 28.15 -3.83 27.84
CA ASN A 30 26.94 -3.12 27.47
C ASN A 30 27.19 -2.40 26.13
N VAL A 31 26.30 -2.64 25.16
CA VAL A 31 26.37 -2.03 23.82
C VAL A 31 25.76 -0.62 23.78
N ASP A 32 25.12 -0.17 24.85
CA ASP A 32 24.58 1.19 25.02
C ASP A 32 25.64 2.19 25.50
N ILE A 33 26.73 2.27 24.76
CA ILE A 33 27.77 3.32 24.93
C ILE A 33 27.42 4.56 24.10
N TYR A 34 28.02 5.70 24.43
CA TYR A 34 27.73 6.98 23.80
C TYR A 34 29.02 7.65 23.32
N ASP A 35 28.99 8.20 22.10
CA ASP A 35 30.06 9.05 21.59
C ASP A 35 29.92 10.50 22.08
N GLU A 36 30.79 11.38 21.60
CA GLU A 36 30.79 12.81 21.97
C GLU A 36 29.49 13.54 21.60
N ASN A 37 28.75 13.02 20.61
CA ASN A 37 27.46 13.56 20.16
C ASN A 37 26.26 12.86 20.83
N GLY A 38 26.53 11.95 21.77
CA GLY A 38 25.50 11.11 22.39
C GLY A 38 24.99 9.99 21.49
N MET A 39 25.70 9.64 20.41
CA MET A 39 25.30 8.55 19.52
C MET A 39 25.69 7.18 20.05
N THR A 40 24.75 6.22 19.93
CA THR A 40 25.03 4.81 20.23
C THR A 40 25.65 4.06 19.04
N PRO A 41 26.34 2.93 19.27
CA PRO A 41 26.79 2.04 18.20
C PRO A 41 25.66 1.65 17.24
N LEU A 42 24.45 1.41 17.78
CA LEU A 42 23.26 1.08 17.01
C LEU A 42 22.84 2.23 16.07
N GLN A 43 22.92 3.47 16.54
CA GLN A 43 22.61 4.66 15.74
C GLN A 43 23.65 4.87 14.61
N HIS A 44 24.94 4.64 14.87
CA HIS A 44 25.98 4.65 13.83
C HIS A 44 25.75 3.58 12.77
N ALA A 45 25.47 2.35 13.20
CA ALA A 45 25.18 1.24 12.30
C ALA A 45 23.91 1.49 11.45
N ALA A 46 22.88 2.09 12.06
CA ALA A 46 21.64 2.48 11.40
C ALA A 46 21.86 3.56 10.32
N TYR A 47 22.69 4.57 10.61
CA TYR A 47 23.07 5.61 9.66
C TYR A 47 23.86 5.08 8.47
N LYS A 48 24.74 4.10 8.71
CA LYS A 48 25.48 3.41 7.63
C LYS A 48 24.61 2.46 6.81
N GLY A 49 23.44 2.09 7.33
CA GLY A 49 22.55 1.13 6.68
C GLY A 49 23.10 -0.30 6.67
N ASN A 50 24.01 -0.68 7.58
CA ASN A 50 24.50 -2.06 7.64
C ASN A 50 23.57 -2.93 8.50
N LYS A 51 22.76 -3.74 7.82
CA LYS A 51 21.82 -4.69 8.42
C LYS A 51 22.48 -5.71 9.36
N GLU A 52 23.63 -6.25 9.01
CA GLU A 52 24.30 -7.30 9.79
C GLU A 52 24.80 -6.76 11.14
N ILE A 53 25.40 -5.56 11.12
CA ILE A 53 25.85 -4.89 12.35
C ILE A 53 24.65 -4.50 13.22
N VAL A 54 23.59 -3.96 12.63
CA VAL A 54 22.36 -3.63 13.36
C VAL A 54 21.78 -4.86 14.04
N GLN A 55 21.68 -5.99 13.34
CA GLN A 55 21.19 -7.23 13.92
C GLN A 55 22.05 -7.70 15.09
N MET A 56 23.39 -7.71 14.93
CA MET A 56 24.29 -8.11 16.01
C MET A 56 24.15 -7.24 17.26
N LEU A 57 24.00 -5.93 17.09
CA LEU A 57 23.82 -5.01 18.23
C LEU A 57 22.48 -5.21 18.93
N LEU A 58 21.40 -5.45 18.17
CA LEU A 58 20.09 -5.78 18.72
C LEU A 58 20.09 -7.13 19.47
N ASP A 59 20.78 -8.13 18.93
CA ASP A 59 20.93 -9.44 19.58
C ASP A 59 21.71 -9.36 20.90
N GLN A 60 22.59 -8.36 21.05
CA GLN A 60 23.28 -8.05 22.31
C GLN A 60 22.45 -7.15 23.26
N GLY A 61 21.19 -6.84 22.90
CA GLY A 61 20.26 -6.11 23.76
C GLY A 61 20.41 -4.58 23.71
N ALA A 62 20.90 -4.02 22.61
CA ALA A 62 20.98 -2.56 22.45
C ALA A 62 19.62 -1.87 22.59
N ASP A 63 19.58 -0.73 23.28
CA ASP A 63 18.40 0.11 23.40
C ASP A 63 18.08 0.80 22.07
N VAL A 64 17.07 0.25 21.40
CA VAL A 64 16.56 0.73 20.11
C VAL A 64 15.97 2.16 20.19
N ASN A 65 15.54 2.59 21.37
CA ASN A 65 14.85 3.87 21.59
C ASN A 65 15.73 4.91 22.28
N SER A 66 17.04 4.69 22.35
CA SER A 66 17.97 5.65 22.93
C SER A 66 17.82 7.03 22.25
N GLY A 67 17.55 8.03 23.09
CA GLY A 67 17.31 9.42 22.69
C GLY A 67 18.36 10.40 23.23
N LYS A 68 19.56 9.91 23.60
CA LYS A 68 20.62 10.74 24.18
C LYS A 68 21.42 11.56 23.16
N HIS A 69 21.14 11.40 21.87
CA HIS A 69 21.73 12.22 20.82
C HIS A 69 21.42 13.70 21.06
N GLU A 70 22.38 14.60 20.80
CA GLU A 70 22.25 16.05 21.04
C GLU A 70 20.99 16.67 20.41
N HIS A 71 20.54 16.11 19.28
CA HIS A 71 19.36 16.56 18.56
C HIS A 71 18.13 15.65 18.72
N GLY A 72 18.14 14.71 19.66
CA GLY A 72 17.03 13.77 19.90
C GLY A 72 16.78 12.77 18.77
N TYR A 73 17.80 12.47 17.96
CA TYR A 73 17.69 11.47 16.90
C TYR A 73 17.78 10.07 17.51
N THR A 74 16.89 9.19 17.07
CA THR A 74 16.90 7.76 17.45
C THR A 74 17.55 6.91 16.35
N ALA A 75 17.80 5.63 16.62
CA ALA A 75 18.33 4.72 15.60
C ALA A 75 17.43 4.67 14.35
N LEU A 76 16.10 4.76 14.53
CA LEU A 76 15.15 4.77 13.42
C LEU A 76 15.24 6.05 12.56
N HIS A 77 15.53 7.21 13.16
CA HIS A 77 15.78 8.45 12.41
C HIS A 77 17.01 8.31 11.51
N PHE A 78 18.09 7.73 12.03
CA PHE A 78 19.30 7.48 11.25
C PHE A 78 19.11 6.43 10.16
N ALA A 79 18.35 5.37 10.44
CA ALA A 79 17.97 4.38 9.43
C ALA A 79 17.13 5.00 8.31
N ALA A 80 16.23 5.92 8.63
CA ALA A 80 15.48 6.68 7.63
C ALA A 80 16.39 7.55 6.75
N LEU A 81 17.44 8.15 7.33
CA LEU A 81 18.44 8.92 6.56
C LEU A 81 19.34 8.06 5.69
N SER A 82 19.59 6.80 6.06
CA SER A 82 20.39 5.91 5.24
C SER A 82 19.64 5.40 4.01
N GLY A 83 18.31 5.59 3.97
CA GLY A 83 17.45 5.07 2.91
C GLY A 83 17.30 3.54 2.92
N ASN A 84 17.86 2.85 3.93
CA ASN A 84 17.84 1.38 3.98
C ASN A 84 16.57 0.85 4.68
N ALA A 85 15.65 0.35 3.87
CA ALA A 85 14.36 -0.19 4.34
C ALA A 85 14.50 -1.39 5.28
N ASP A 86 15.47 -2.27 5.02
CA ASP A 86 15.68 -3.47 5.83
C ASP A 86 16.13 -3.12 7.25
N VAL A 87 16.98 -2.10 7.38
CA VAL A 87 17.46 -1.63 8.68
C VAL A 87 16.33 -0.97 9.46
N CYS A 88 15.52 -0.14 8.80
CA CYS A 88 14.32 0.42 9.42
C CYS A 88 13.41 -0.70 9.93
N TYR A 89 13.26 -1.78 9.16
CA TYR A 89 12.40 -2.92 9.50
C TYR A 89 12.91 -3.64 10.74
N LEU A 90 14.20 -3.95 10.79
CA LEU A 90 14.82 -4.58 11.96
C LEU A 90 14.64 -3.77 13.25
N LEU A 91 14.85 -2.46 13.19
CA LEU A 91 14.70 -1.58 14.35
C LEU A 91 13.24 -1.56 14.85
N LEU A 92 12.27 -1.49 13.94
CA LEU A 92 10.86 -1.50 14.31
C LEU A 92 10.40 -2.85 14.87
N MET A 93 10.90 -3.96 14.33
CA MET A 93 10.70 -5.29 14.92
C MET A 93 11.31 -5.42 16.32
N ALA A 94 12.41 -4.73 16.57
CA ALA A 94 13.03 -4.64 17.90
C ALA A 94 12.33 -3.64 18.85
N GLY A 95 11.20 -3.03 18.44
CA GLY A 95 10.41 -2.14 19.29
C GLY A 95 10.76 -0.65 19.19
N ALA A 96 11.39 -0.21 18.09
CA ALA A 96 11.59 1.22 17.83
C ALA A 96 10.26 1.98 17.80
N LYS A 97 10.22 3.16 18.41
CA LYS A 97 9.07 4.08 18.35
C LYS A 97 9.09 4.82 17.01
N SER A 98 8.14 4.50 16.13
CA SER A 98 8.02 5.10 14.78
C SER A 98 7.69 6.60 14.76
N HIS A 99 7.14 7.09 15.86
CA HIS A 99 6.49 8.39 16.02
C HIS A 99 7.29 9.33 16.92
N THR A 100 8.46 8.90 17.40
CA THR A 100 9.37 9.81 18.10
C THR A 100 9.77 10.96 17.17
N ILE A 101 9.75 12.17 17.72
CA ILE A 101 10.19 13.38 17.05
C ILE A 101 11.58 13.77 17.54
N ASN A 102 12.41 14.26 16.63
CA ASN A 102 13.70 14.87 16.98
C ASN A 102 13.53 16.36 17.35
N SER A 103 14.64 17.05 17.62
CA SER A 103 14.66 18.48 18.00
C SER A 103 14.04 19.42 16.96
N VAL A 104 14.00 19.01 15.68
CA VAL A 104 13.33 19.76 14.60
C VAL A 104 11.88 19.34 14.40
N SER A 105 11.27 18.66 15.38
CA SER A 105 9.88 18.19 15.36
C SER A 105 9.54 17.28 14.17
N ARG A 106 10.51 16.50 13.70
CA ARG A 106 10.34 15.56 12.60
C ARG A 106 10.39 14.12 13.08
N THR A 107 9.53 13.27 12.51
CA THR A 107 9.59 11.82 12.68
C THR A 107 10.58 11.18 11.71
N ALA A 108 11.01 9.96 12.01
CA ALA A 108 11.85 9.17 11.10
C ALA A 108 11.23 9.05 9.69
N SER A 109 9.91 8.84 9.59
CA SER A 109 9.23 8.77 8.29
C SER A 109 9.27 10.09 7.52
N GLN A 110 9.14 11.22 8.21
CA GLN A 110 9.25 12.53 7.56
C GLN A 110 10.68 12.80 7.08
N MET A 111 11.69 12.31 7.80
CA MET A 111 13.06 12.42 7.33
C MET A 111 13.37 11.52 6.12
N ALA A 112 12.83 10.30 6.08
CA ALA A 112 12.97 9.40 4.93
C ALA A 112 12.45 10.03 3.63
N ALA A 113 11.42 10.88 3.71
CA ALA A 113 10.85 11.56 2.55
C ALA A 113 11.83 12.53 1.87
N PHE A 114 12.87 13.03 2.56
CA PHE A 114 13.83 13.99 2.02
C PHE A 114 15.02 13.34 1.28
N VAL A 115 15.25 12.02 1.45
CA VAL A 115 16.48 11.34 0.99
C VAL A 115 16.34 10.69 -0.40
N ASP A 116 15.17 10.81 -1.05
CA ASP A 116 14.77 10.35 -2.40
C ASP A 116 13.72 9.22 -2.41
N LYS A 117 12.96 9.13 -3.52
CA LYS A 117 11.61 8.56 -3.81
C LYS A 117 11.28 7.12 -3.36
N SER A 118 12.14 6.45 -2.61
CA SER A 118 11.80 5.19 -1.93
C SER A 118 10.94 5.44 -0.69
N LEU A 119 9.95 6.36 -0.81
CA LEU A 119 8.97 6.85 0.18
C LEU A 119 8.22 5.75 0.95
N ASN A 120 8.46 4.48 0.62
CA ASN A 120 7.81 3.35 1.22
C ASN A 120 8.46 2.88 2.50
N SER A 121 9.78 2.96 2.77
CA SER A 121 10.36 2.16 3.88
C SER A 121 9.73 2.39 5.27
N CYS A 122 9.66 3.62 5.78
CA CYS A 122 9.10 3.85 7.14
C CYS A 122 7.57 3.74 7.21
N ILE A 123 6.85 4.16 6.15
CA ILE A 123 5.38 4.00 6.04
C ILE A 123 5.03 2.51 5.90
N TYR A 124 5.80 1.77 5.09
CA TYR A 124 5.76 0.32 4.93
C TYR A 124 5.85 -0.31 6.31
N ILE A 125 6.84 0.04 7.12
CA ILE A 125 7.02 -0.71 8.36
C ILE A 125 6.00 -0.30 9.43
N THR A 126 5.58 0.97 9.50
CA THR A 126 4.50 1.38 10.43
C THR A 126 3.20 0.63 10.12
N ILE A 127 2.84 0.51 8.84
CA ILE A 127 1.67 -0.25 8.40
C ILE A 127 1.85 -1.75 8.68
N MET A 128 3.06 -2.30 8.55
CA MET A 128 3.32 -3.71 8.88
C MET A 128 3.08 -3.97 10.37
N SER A 129 3.64 -3.13 11.25
CA SER A 129 3.40 -3.23 12.69
C SER A 129 1.93 -3.06 13.06
N ASP A 130 1.21 -2.18 12.35
CA ASP A 130 -0.23 -2.01 12.55
C ASP A 130 -1.05 -3.22 12.08
N ILE A 131 -0.60 -3.94 11.04
CA ILE A 131 -1.22 -5.20 10.61
C ILE A 131 -0.89 -6.32 11.60
N ASP A 132 0.36 -6.43 12.04
CA ASP A 132 0.82 -7.43 13.02
C ASP A 132 0.11 -7.29 14.36
N TYR A 133 -0.35 -6.09 14.72
CA TYR A 133 -1.22 -5.90 15.89
C TYR A 133 -2.46 -6.81 15.87
N TYR A 134 -3.01 -7.12 14.69
CA TYR A 134 -4.21 -7.94 14.49
C TYR A 134 -3.92 -9.43 14.28
N THR A 135 -2.65 -9.83 14.19
CA THR A 135 -2.25 -11.23 13.99
C THR A 135 -2.09 -12.01 15.29
N VAL A 136 -2.12 -11.31 16.42
CA VAL A 136 -2.01 -11.87 17.77
C VAL A 136 -3.34 -11.67 18.50
N PRO A 137 -3.94 -12.72 19.11
CA PRO A 137 -5.14 -12.57 19.95
C PRO A 137 -4.85 -11.68 21.16
N ARG A 138 -5.80 -10.81 21.53
CA ARG A 138 -5.63 -9.86 22.64
C ARG A 138 -6.87 -9.82 23.54
N GLY A 139 -6.64 -9.58 24.84
CA GLY A 139 -7.72 -9.45 25.83
C GLY A 139 -8.47 -10.77 26.03
N LEU A 140 -9.76 -10.78 25.70
CA LEU A 140 -10.65 -11.95 25.80
C LEU A 140 -10.75 -12.73 24.47
N GLU A 141 -10.03 -12.32 23.42
CA GLU A 141 -10.09 -12.97 22.12
C GLU A 141 -9.31 -14.29 22.12
N THR A 142 -9.95 -15.37 21.66
CA THR A 142 -9.33 -16.70 21.52
C THR A 142 -8.63 -16.91 20.18
N GLU A 143 -9.01 -16.14 19.16
CA GLU A 143 -8.47 -16.23 17.81
C GLU A 143 -8.00 -14.86 17.30
N PRO A 144 -6.97 -14.81 16.43
CA PRO A 144 -6.52 -13.55 15.87
C PRO A 144 -7.51 -13.02 14.82
N LYS A 145 -7.69 -11.69 14.80
CA LYS A 145 -8.54 -10.99 13.82
C LYS A 145 -8.04 -11.18 12.39
N LEU A 146 -6.73 -11.28 12.20
CA LEU A 146 -6.09 -11.61 10.94
C LEU A 146 -5.20 -12.86 11.09
N PRO A 147 -5.30 -13.86 10.22
CA PRO A 147 -4.33 -14.96 10.22
C PRO A 147 -2.91 -14.43 9.93
N PRO A 148 -1.88 -14.79 10.72
CA PRO A 148 -0.51 -14.26 10.57
C PRO A 148 0.07 -14.45 9.16
N ILE A 149 -0.25 -15.57 8.50
CA ILE A 149 0.21 -15.89 7.15
C ILE A 149 -0.24 -14.86 6.08
N ILE A 150 -1.30 -14.10 6.37
CA ILE A 150 -1.88 -13.13 5.46
C ILE A 150 -1.28 -11.73 5.63
N ALA A 151 -0.64 -11.46 6.78
CA ALA A 151 -0.13 -10.14 7.14
C ALA A 151 0.77 -9.53 6.06
N ALA A 152 1.78 -10.28 5.59
CA ALA A 152 2.69 -9.82 4.54
C ALA A 152 1.98 -9.56 3.20
N SER A 153 0.97 -10.37 2.86
CA SER A 153 0.18 -10.16 1.65
C SER A 153 -0.71 -8.92 1.76
N LEU A 154 -1.36 -8.73 2.90
CA LEU A 154 -2.20 -7.57 3.20
C LEU A 154 -1.38 -6.29 3.18
N HIS A 155 -0.20 -6.33 3.79
CA HIS A 155 0.75 -5.25 3.81
C HIS A 155 1.12 -4.81 2.38
N LYS A 156 1.58 -5.75 1.55
CA LYS A 156 1.89 -5.49 0.15
C LYS A 156 0.69 -4.95 -0.63
N PHE A 157 -0.53 -5.36 -0.27
CA PHE A 157 -1.77 -4.86 -0.86
C PHE A 157 -2.04 -3.40 -0.49
N VAL A 158 -1.95 -3.05 0.80
CA VAL A 158 -2.14 -1.68 1.29
C VAL A 158 -1.11 -0.71 0.72
N MET A 159 0.13 -1.15 0.52
CA MET A 159 1.22 -0.30 0.01
C MET A 159 1.10 0.06 -1.47
N GLN A 160 0.09 -0.45 -2.17
CA GLN A 160 -0.10 -0.13 -3.57
C GLN A 160 -0.45 1.36 -3.76
N VAL A 161 0.13 1.94 -4.80
CA VAL A 161 -0.06 3.36 -5.18
C VAL A 161 -1.21 3.51 -6.17
N ASN A 162 -1.38 2.54 -7.07
CA ASN A 162 -2.44 2.60 -8.06
C ASN A 162 -3.81 2.32 -7.42
N VAL A 163 -4.62 3.37 -7.30
CA VAL A 163 -5.95 3.33 -6.69
C VAL A 163 -7.04 2.88 -7.66
N HIS A 164 -6.76 2.63 -8.94
CA HIS A 164 -7.82 2.27 -9.89
C HIS A 164 -8.57 0.99 -9.44
N PRO A 165 -9.91 0.98 -9.36
CA PRO A 165 -10.68 -0.15 -8.81
C PRO A 165 -10.33 -1.50 -9.45
N VAL A 166 -10.16 -1.53 -10.78
CA VAL A 166 -9.75 -2.75 -11.51
C VAL A 166 -8.34 -3.20 -11.14
N ARG A 167 -7.39 -2.28 -10.86
CA ARG A 167 -6.05 -2.66 -10.42
C ARG A 167 -6.09 -3.27 -9.02
N VAL A 168 -6.78 -2.63 -8.09
CA VAL A 168 -6.97 -3.12 -6.72
C VAL A 168 -7.57 -4.54 -6.75
N ALA A 169 -8.59 -4.73 -7.57
CA ALA A 169 -9.20 -6.03 -7.86
C ALA A 169 -8.19 -7.07 -8.37
N ILE A 170 -7.43 -6.77 -9.44
CA ILE A 170 -6.41 -7.67 -10.00
C ILE A 170 -5.38 -8.06 -8.93
N ASN A 171 -4.99 -7.12 -8.06
CA ASN A 171 -3.98 -7.37 -7.05
C ASN A 171 -4.46 -8.32 -5.94
N ILE A 172 -5.76 -8.26 -5.59
CA ILE A 172 -6.38 -9.25 -4.69
C ILE A 172 -6.36 -10.64 -5.34
N GLN A 173 -6.70 -10.74 -6.62
CA GLN A 173 -6.72 -12.01 -7.34
C GLN A 173 -5.31 -12.64 -7.44
N LYS A 174 -4.28 -11.82 -7.62
CA LYS A 174 -2.87 -12.26 -7.62
C LYS A 174 -2.37 -12.73 -6.26
N ALA A 175 -3.13 -12.51 -5.18
CA ALA A 175 -2.81 -12.93 -3.82
C ALA A 175 -3.90 -13.89 -3.28
N PRO A 176 -3.81 -15.20 -3.57
CA PRO A 176 -4.86 -16.18 -3.21
C PRO A 176 -5.24 -16.17 -1.74
N LEU A 177 -4.26 -16.00 -0.83
CA LEU A 177 -4.47 -15.92 0.61
C LEU A 177 -5.39 -14.76 1.02
N LEU A 178 -5.29 -13.60 0.35
CA LEU A 178 -6.20 -12.48 0.55
C LEU A 178 -7.58 -12.77 -0.02
N ALA A 179 -7.64 -13.33 -1.23
CA ALA A 179 -8.89 -13.67 -1.91
C ALA A 179 -9.73 -14.72 -1.13
N GLU A 180 -9.11 -15.59 -0.35
CA GLU A 180 -9.80 -16.55 0.52
C GLU A 180 -10.34 -15.93 1.81
N ASN A 181 -9.73 -14.83 2.29
CA ASN A 181 -10.02 -14.24 3.61
C ASN A 181 -10.57 -12.82 3.53
N LEU A 182 -11.32 -12.49 2.46
CA LEU A 182 -11.82 -11.14 2.19
C LEU A 182 -12.58 -10.52 3.36
N ASP A 183 -13.42 -11.29 4.07
CA ASP A 183 -14.21 -10.77 5.18
C ASP A 183 -13.33 -10.32 6.35
N LYS A 184 -12.31 -11.12 6.73
CA LYS A 184 -11.34 -10.77 7.78
C LYS A 184 -10.46 -9.59 7.36
N VAL A 185 -9.99 -9.58 6.12
CA VAL A 185 -9.19 -8.47 5.57
C VAL A 185 -9.99 -7.16 5.60
N ARG A 186 -11.25 -7.18 5.15
CA ARG A 186 -12.14 -6.01 5.20
C ARG A 186 -12.33 -5.50 6.62
N GLN A 187 -12.59 -6.41 7.57
CA GLN A 187 -12.78 -6.03 8.97
C GLN A 187 -11.52 -5.35 9.54
N VAL A 188 -10.33 -5.91 9.27
CA VAL A 188 -9.06 -5.34 9.72
C VAL A 188 -8.80 -3.98 9.10
N LEU A 189 -9.07 -3.80 7.80
CA LEU A 189 -8.95 -2.48 7.16
C LEU A 189 -9.87 -1.44 7.79
N ASN A 190 -11.11 -1.79 8.14
CA ASN A 190 -12.01 -0.87 8.85
C ASN A 190 -11.48 -0.51 10.24
N LEU A 191 -10.97 -1.48 11.00
CA LEU A 191 -10.35 -1.23 12.31
C LEU A 191 -9.10 -0.35 12.19
N MET A 192 -8.28 -0.57 11.16
CA MET A 192 -7.13 0.30 10.86
C MET A 192 -7.59 1.72 10.52
N SER A 193 -8.65 1.86 9.72
CA SER A 193 -9.26 3.16 9.39
C SER A 193 -9.68 3.94 10.63
N GLU A 194 -10.38 3.28 11.56
CA GLU A 194 -10.81 3.87 12.82
C GLU A 194 -9.61 4.22 13.71
N ARG A 195 -8.64 3.30 13.82
CA ARG A 195 -7.46 3.50 14.65
C ARG A 195 -6.65 4.71 14.22
N GLU A 196 -6.50 4.98 12.92
CA GLU A 196 -5.82 6.20 12.43
C GLU A 196 -6.50 7.49 12.90
N MET A 197 -7.81 7.48 13.09
CA MET A 197 -8.58 8.66 13.54
C MET A 197 -8.58 8.84 15.06
N MET A 198 -8.12 7.83 15.80
CA MET A 198 -8.05 7.86 17.28
C MET A 198 -6.67 8.28 17.79
N LYS A 199 -5.71 8.61 16.91
CA LYS A 199 -4.33 8.99 17.28
C LYS A 199 -4.18 10.45 17.73
N GLY A 200 -5.28 11.20 17.91
CA GLY A 200 -5.25 12.57 18.43
C GLY A 200 -4.47 13.53 17.51
N ILE A 201 -3.38 14.10 18.01
CA ILE A 201 -2.50 15.01 17.22
C ILE A 201 -1.86 14.28 16.03
N GLU A 202 -1.72 12.94 16.10
CA GLU A 202 -1.08 12.11 15.07
C GLU A 202 -2.11 11.52 14.08
N THR A 203 -3.29 12.12 13.96
CA THR A 203 -4.36 11.62 13.08
C THR A 203 -3.90 11.61 11.62
N ASN A 204 -4.00 10.45 10.96
CA ASN A 204 -3.68 10.30 9.55
C ASN A 204 -4.95 10.08 8.72
N GLU A 205 -5.62 11.19 8.38
CA GLU A 205 -6.88 11.18 7.61
C GLU A 205 -6.72 10.51 6.24
N ILE A 206 -5.55 10.66 5.61
CA ILE A 206 -5.23 10.07 4.30
C ILE A 206 -5.21 8.55 4.38
N MET A 207 -4.50 8.00 5.37
CA MET A 207 -4.43 6.54 5.56
C MET A 207 -5.77 5.98 6.02
N SER A 208 -6.49 6.68 6.89
CA SER A 208 -7.85 6.31 7.27
C SER A 208 -8.74 6.14 6.03
N PHE A 209 -8.79 7.16 5.17
CA PHE A 209 -9.56 7.10 3.93
C PHE A 209 -9.05 6.01 2.98
N LYS A 210 -7.72 5.80 2.87
CA LYS A 210 -7.14 4.72 2.05
C LYS A 210 -7.62 3.35 2.53
N PHE A 211 -7.62 3.10 3.84
CA PHE A 211 -8.09 1.82 4.39
C PHE A 211 -9.57 1.60 4.13
N HIS A 212 -10.41 2.62 4.35
CA HIS A 212 -11.83 2.61 4.00
C HIS A 212 -12.05 2.31 2.52
N TYR A 213 -11.32 2.99 1.63
CA TYR A 213 -11.41 2.80 0.19
C TYR A 213 -11.10 1.36 -0.23
N LEU A 214 -10.01 0.78 0.29
CA LEU A 214 -9.64 -0.61 0.01
C LEU A 214 -10.69 -1.59 0.55
N ALA A 215 -11.22 -1.35 1.76
CA ALA A 215 -12.27 -2.15 2.36
C ALA A 215 -13.57 -2.10 1.53
N TYR A 216 -13.92 -0.93 0.98
CA TYR A 216 -15.09 -0.73 0.14
C TYR A 216 -15.01 -1.53 -1.17
N ILE A 217 -13.84 -1.55 -1.81
CA ILE A 217 -13.62 -2.39 -3.00
C ILE A 217 -13.73 -3.87 -2.66
N ILE A 218 -13.10 -4.31 -1.57
CA ILE A 218 -13.17 -5.70 -1.10
C ILE A 218 -14.61 -6.11 -0.84
N GLU A 219 -15.43 -5.22 -0.29
CA GLU A 219 -16.84 -5.47 -0.07
C GLU A 219 -17.60 -5.72 -1.38
N GLU A 220 -17.43 -4.88 -2.40
CA GLU A 220 -18.12 -5.11 -3.68
C GLU A 220 -17.61 -6.37 -4.39
N LEU A 221 -16.33 -6.72 -4.23
CA LEU A 221 -15.79 -8.00 -4.71
C LEU A 221 -16.42 -9.19 -3.99
N ALA A 222 -16.55 -9.12 -2.66
CA ALA A 222 -17.24 -10.14 -1.87
C ALA A 222 -18.72 -10.27 -2.28
N ARG A 223 -19.40 -9.14 -2.53
CA ARG A 223 -20.79 -9.12 -3.05
C ARG A 223 -20.88 -9.76 -4.44
N CYS A 224 -19.93 -9.47 -5.34
CA CYS A 224 -19.88 -10.10 -6.67
C CYS A 224 -19.68 -11.62 -6.58
N ARG A 225 -18.78 -12.09 -5.70
CA ARG A 225 -18.56 -13.52 -5.45
C ARG A 225 -19.81 -14.21 -4.90
N LYS A 226 -20.50 -13.58 -3.94
CA LYS A 226 -21.76 -14.10 -3.37
C LYS A 226 -22.87 -14.21 -4.43
N ARG A 227 -23.08 -13.17 -5.24
CA ARG A 227 -24.06 -13.16 -6.34
C ARG A 227 -23.80 -14.27 -7.35
N GLN A 228 -22.53 -14.50 -7.69
CA GLN A 228 -22.16 -15.56 -8.62
C GLN A 228 -22.41 -16.96 -8.04
N LEU A 229 -22.06 -17.19 -6.77
CA LEU A 229 -22.34 -18.46 -6.10
C LEU A 229 -23.85 -18.73 -6.02
N ALA A 230 -24.67 -17.69 -5.81
CA ALA A 230 -26.13 -17.80 -5.85
C ALA A 230 -26.64 -18.18 -7.25
N ALA A 231 -26.21 -17.45 -8.29
CA ALA A 231 -26.59 -17.75 -9.67
C ALA A 231 -26.15 -19.17 -10.12
N GLN A 232 -24.99 -19.66 -9.65
CA GLN A 232 -24.57 -21.04 -9.91
C GLN A 232 -25.45 -22.07 -9.20
N LYS A 233 -25.94 -21.77 -8.00
CA LYS A 233 -26.87 -22.66 -7.28
C LYS A 233 -28.23 -22.71 -7.95
N GLU A 234 -28.73 -21.59 -8.47
CA GLU A 234 -29.99 -21.52 -9.23
C GLU A 234 -29.87 -22.28 -10.56
N LYS A 235 -28.83 -22.01 -11.36
CA LYS A 235 -28.59 -22.75 -12.60
C LYS A 235 -28.44 -24.26 -12.40
N LYS A 236 -27.76 -24.70 -11.34
CA LYS A 236 -27.66 -26.14 -11.02
C LYS A 236 -28.99 -26.76 -10.58
N LYS A 237 -29.98 -25.98 -10.13
CA LYS A 237 -31.33 -26.46 -9.89
C LYS A 237 -32.08 -26.58 -11.22
N GLU A 238 -31.98 -25.56 -12.07
CA GLU A 238 -32.59 -25.55 -13.40
C GLU A 238 -32.02 -26.65 -14.34
N GLU A 239 -30.70 -26.89 -14.34
CA GLU A 239 -30.05 -27.97 -15.12
C GLU A 239 -30.35 -29.38 -14.57
N LYS A 240 -30.78 -29.48 -13.31
CA LYS A 240 -31.28 -30.75 -12.74
C LYS A 240 -32.75 -31.00 -13.13
N GLU A 241 -33.51 -29.95 -13.39
CA GLU A 241 -34.91 -30.01 -13.83
C GLU A 241 -35.00 -30.15 -15.37
N GLU A 242 -34.15 -29.44 -16.12
CA GLU A 242 -33.95 -29.59 -17.56
C GLU A 242 -32.61 -30.31 -17.81
N LYS A 243 -32.63 -31.59 -18.22
CA LYS A 243 -31.43 -32.37 -18.63
C LYS A 243 -30.67 -31.71 -19.80
N LYS A 244 -29.94 -30.63 -19.55
CA LYS A 244 -29.09 -29.93 -20.51
C LYS A 244 -27.73 -29.72 -19.88
N GLU A 245 -26.78 -30.56 -20.28
CA GLU A 245 -25.36 -30.37 -19.98
C GLU A 245 -24.77 -29.44 -21.05
N GLY A 246 -24.51 -28.19 -20.67
CA GLY A 246 -23.74 -27.25 -21.46
C GLY A 246 -22.61 -26.66 -20.64
N GLU A 247 -21.35 -27.00 -20.97
CA GLU A 247 -20.17 -26.38 -20.35
C GLU A 247 -20.01 -24.91 -20.81
N GLU A 248 -20.66 -23.98 -20.09
CA GLU A 248 -20.42 -22.55 -20.26
C GLU A 248 -19.24 -22.08 -19.40
N LYS A 249 -18.28 -21.37 -20.02
CA LYS A 249 -17.07 -20.83 -19.36
C LYS A 249 -17.42 -20.02 -18.11
N ARG A 250 -17.05 -20.56 -16.94
CA ARG A 250 -17.07 -19.88 -15.63
C ARG A 250 -16.43 -18.49 -15.74
N SER A 251 -17.23 -17.43 -15.66
CA SER A 251 -16.71 -16.07 -15.53
C SER A 251 -16.22 -15.85 -14.10
N ASP A 252 -14.95 -15.54 -13.88
CA ASP A 252 -14.39 -15.21 -12.56
C ASP A 252 -15.17 -14.02 -11.91
N PRO A 253 -15.44 -14.00 -10.58
CA PRO A 253 -16.02 -12.83 -9.90
C PRO A 253 -15.32 -11.51 -10.27
N MET A 254 -14.00 -11.57 -10.48
CA MET A 254 -13.16 -10.45 -10.84
C MET A 254 -13.45 -9.94 -12.26
N ASP A 255 -13.73 -10.84 -13.21
CA ASP A 255 -14.14 -10.46 -14.57
C ASP A 255 -15.45 -9.69 -14.54
N LEU A 256 -16.38 -10.13 -13.69
CA LEU A 256 -17.68 -9.48 -13.54
C LEU A 256 -17.52 -8.06 -12.99
N PHE A 257 -16.69 -7.91 -11.96
CA PHE A 257 -16.36 -6.62 -11.36
C PHE A 257 -15.66 -5.69 -12.36
N ALA A 258 -14.60 -6.16 -13.03
CA ALA A 258 -13.86 -5.38 -14.02
C ALA A 258 -14.76 -4.95 -15.18
N ARG A 259 -15.66 -5.82 -15.65
CA ARG A 259 -16.62 -5.48 -16.70
C ARG A 259 -17.58 -4.39 -16.27
N LYS A 260 -18.07 -4.41 -15.02
CA LYS A 260 -18.92 -3.34 -14.49
C LYS A 260 -18.16 -2.01 -14.45
N MET A 261 -16.93 -2.03 -13.95
CA MET A 261 -16.08 -0.85 -13.80
C MET A 261 -15.61 -0.23 -15.14
N LEU A 262 -15.54 -1.03 -16.21
CA LEU A 262 -15.06 -0.60 -17.53
C LEU A 262 -16.18 -0.32 -18.53
N LYS A 263 -17.44 -0.56 -18.17
CA LYS A 263 -18.57 -0.37 -19.08
C LYS A 263 -18.89 1.11 -19.22
N CYS A 264 -18.62 1.69 -20.39
CA CYS A 264 -19.04 3.06 -20.72
C CYS A 264 -20.56 3.12 -20.98
N GLY A 265 -21.17 4.28 -20.68
CA GLY A 265 -22.58 4.57 -20.94
C GLY A 265 -22.96 4.54 -22.42
N ARG A 266 -24.27 4.47 -22.72
CA ARG A 266 -24.80 4.44 -24.11
C ARG A 266 -24.65 5.77 -24.85
N ASN A 267 -24.42 6.88 -24.15
CA ASN A 267 -24.39 8.21 -24.72
C ASN A 267 -22.95 8.62 -25.06
N GLY A 268 -22.59 8.50 -26.34
CA GLY A 268 -21.71 9.41 -27.10
C GLY A 268 -20.27 9.69 -26.65
N ASP A 269 -20.03 10.13 -25.42
CA ASP A 269 -18.77 10.78 -25.02
C ASP A 269 -17.62 9.82 -24.67
N GLY A 270 -17.91 8.51 -24.57
CA GLY A 270 -16.91 7.44 -24.65
C GLY A 270 -15.81 7.37 -23.58
N SER A 271 -15.70 8.35 -22.67
CA SER A 271 -14.51 8.52 -21.83
C SER A 271 -14.62 7.97 -20.41
N THR A 272 -15.83 7.88 -19.83
CA THR A 272 -16.00 7.55 -18.40
C THR A 272 -17.10 6.52 -18.14
N SER A 273 -16.83 5.55 -17.26
CA SER A 273 -17.83 4.57 -16.82
C SER A 273 -18.72 5.18 -15.73
N GLU A 274 -20.01 5.39 -16.03
CA GLU A 274 -21.01 5.92 -15.08
C GLU A 274 -21.10 5.09 -13.80
N PHE A 275 -20.97 3.75 -13.92
CA PHE A 275 -20.93 2.87 -12.76
C PHE A 275 -19.69 3.13 -11.89
N GLN A 276 -18.51 3.27 -12.50
CA GLN A 276 -17.28 3.58 -11.77
C GLN A 276 -17.39 4.93 -11.06
N GLU A 277 -17.91 5.94 -11.74
CA GLU A 277 -18.10 7.28 -11.19
C GLU A 277 -19.04 7.25 -9.97
N ASN A 278 -20.20 6.63 -10.10
CA ASN A 278 -21.16 6.50 -9.00
C ASN A 278 -20.58 5.68 -7.84
N PHE A 279 -19.93 4.55 -8.14
CA PHE A 279 -19.31 3.69 -7.13
C PHE A 279 -18.28 4.45 -6.27
N LEU A 280 -17.43 5.26 -6.89
CA LEU A 280 -16.41 6.04 -6.19
C LEU A 280 -17.03 7.19 -5.38
N ARG A 281 -18.08 7.83 -5.90
CA ARG A 281 -18.83 8.87 -5.17
C ARG A 281 -19.54 8.29 -3.93
N GLU A 282 -20.14 7.11 -4.05
CA GLU A 282 -20.70 6.39 -2.90
C GLU A 282 -19.62 6.02 -1.89
N CYS A 283 -18.46 5.52 -2.34
CA CYS A 283 -17.32 5.22 -1.46
C CYS A 283 -16.90 6.43 -0.63
N VAL A 284 -16.83 7.62 -1.23
CA VAL A 284 -16.52 8.87 -0.51
C VAL A 284 -17.63 9.20 0.48
N ARG A 285 -18.91 9.07 0.09
CA ARG A 285 -20.06 9.39 0.95
C ARG A 285 -20.18 8.46 2.15
N GLU A 286 -19.85 7.19 1.99
CA GLU A 286 -19.88 6.17 3.04
C GLU A 286 -18.70 6.26 4.00
N PHE A 287 -17.74 7.18 3.78
CA PHE A 287 -16.63 7.37 4.70
C PHE A 287 -17.12 7.82 6.09
N PRO A 288 -16.80 7.11 7.19
CA PRO A 288 -17.41 7.36 8.50
C PRO A 288 -17.06 8.73 9.11
N HIS A 289 -15.89 9.29 8.77
CA HIS A 289 -15.32 10.44 9.45
C HIS A 289 -15.65 11.76 8.73
N ARG A 290 -16.90 12.24 8.88
CA ARG A 290 -17.40 13.40 8.10
C ARG A 290 -16.77 14.76 8.48
N GLU A 291 -16.20 14.85 9.67
CA GLU A 291 -15.59 16.10 10.17
C GLU A 291 -14.16 16.32 9.67
N CYS A 292 -13.54 15.31 9.07
CA CYS A 292 -12.14 15.37 8.67
C CYS A 292 -11.95 16.24 7.42
N SER A 293 -10.76 16.85 7.30
CA SER A 293 -10.47 17.81 6.24
C SER A 293 -10.52 17.17 4.85
N ILE A 294 -9.99 15.94 4.71
CA ILE A 294 -9.95 15.21 3.44
C ILE A 294 -11.35 14.90 2.90
N PHE A 295 -12.29 14.51 3.78
CA PHE A 295 -13.68 14.25 3.38
C PHE A 295 -14.36 15.52 2.86
N ARG A 296 -14.25 16.62 3.62
CA ARG A 296 -14.84 17.91 3.24
C ARG A 296 -14.27 18.39 1.91
N GLN A 297 -12.97 18.24 1.69
CA GLN A 297 -12.32 18.61 0.43
C GLN A 297 -12.86 17.76 -0.74
N MET A 298 -12.89 16.44 -0.61
CA MET A 298 -13.39 15.56 -1.67
C MET A 298 -14.85 15.83 -2.02
N VAL A 299 -15.73 15.95 -1.01
CA VAL A 299 -17.15 16.23 -1.23
C VAL A 299 -17.36 17.58 -1.90
N THR A 300 -16.63 18.61 -1.46
CA THR A 300 -16.69 19.95 -2.08
C THR A 300 -16.27 19.91 -3.55
N THR A 301 -15.17 19.24 -3.87
CA THR A 301 -14.70 19.10 -5.26
C THR A 301 -15.68 18.31 -6.12
N LEU A 302 -16.26 17.22 -5.59
CA LEU A 302 -17.21 16.37 -6.32
C LEU A 302 -18.59 17.01 -6.52
N ALA A 303 -18.96 17.99 -5.68
CA ALA A 303 -20.23 18.70 -5.78
C ALA A 303 -20.23 19.81 -6.85
N GLN A 304 -19.07 20.19 -7.38
CA GLN A 304 -18.96 21.22 -8.42
C GLN A 304 -19.62 20.78 -9.72
N LYS A 305 -20.22 21.75 -10.44
CA LYS A 305 -20.91 21.52 -11.72
C LYS A 305 -19.98 20.90 -12.78
N ASP A 306 -18.73 21.37 -12.83
CA ASP A 306 -17.66 20.86 -13.68
C ASP A 306 -16.67 20.03 -12.84
N SER A 307 -17.18 19.12 -12.01
CA SER A 307 -16.33 18.31 -11.13
C SER A 307 -15.39 17.38 -11.91
N PRO A 308 -14.12 17.25 -11.47
CA PRO A 308 -13.23 16.23 -12.01
C PRO A 308 -13.78 14.82 -11.73
N GLN A 309 -13.33 13.85 -12.53
CA GLN A 309 -13.69 12.44 -12.34
C GLN A 309 -13.42 11.97 -10.90
N ALA A 310 -14.32 11.19 -10.33
CA ALA A 310 -14.19 10.72 -8.96
C ALA A 310 -12.91 9.92 -8.72
N LEU A 311 -12.44 9.18 -9.73
CA LEU A 311 -11.16 8.47 -9.66
C LEU A 311 -9.96 9.42 -9.47
N SER A 312 -9.98 10.58 -10.13
CA SER A 312 -8.94 11.60 -9.99
C SER A 312 -8.95 12.20 -8.59
N VAL A 313 -10.14 12.53 -8.07
CA VAL A 313 -10.31 13.08 -6.72
C VAL A 313 -9.83 12.09 -5.65
N VAL A 314 -10.26 10.83 -5.73
CA VAL A 314 -9.83 9.77 -4.82
C VAL A 314 -8.31 9.53 -4.93
N GLY A 315 -7.78 9.53 -6.16
CA GLY A 315 -6.34 9.39 -6.39
C GLY A 315 -5.52 10.53 -5.80
N ALA A 316 -5.97 11.78 -5.96
CA ALA A 316 -5.32 12.95 -5.39
C ALA A 316 -5.41 12.97 -3.85
N ALA A 317 -6.52 12.50 -3.28
CA ALA A 317 -6.70 12.39 -1.84
C ALA A 317 -5.74 11.36 -1.21
N ILE A 318 -5.54 10.21 -1.87
CA ILE A 318 -4.70 9.12 -1.34
C ILE A 318 -3.21 9.34 -1.64
N ASN A 319 -2.86 9.77 -2.85
CA ASN A 319 -1.47 9.86 -3.30
C ASN A 319 -0.90 11.28 -3.29
N GLY A 320 -1.71 12.28 -2.94
CA GLY A 320 -1.37 13.70 -3.08
C GLY A 320 -1.52 14.21 -4.52
N GLN A 321 -1.51 15.54 -4.66
CA GLN A 321 -1.51 16.17 -5.98
C GLN A 321 -0.12 16.03 -6.62
N LYS A 322 -0.04 15.37 -7.78
CA LYS A 322 1.19 15.30 -8.57
C LYS A 322 1.39 16.64 -9.29
N GLY A 323 2.41 17.40 -8.89
CA GLY A 323 2.67 18.76 -9.42
C GLY A 323 3.07 18.81 -10.91
N PHE A 324 3.57 17.71 -11.48
CA PHE A 324 3.86 17.58 -12.90
C PHE A 324 3.47 16.18 -13.37
N THR A 325 2.62 16.09 -14.40
CA THR A 325 2.39 14.86 -15.16
C THR A 325 3.00 15.08 -16.53
N ASP A 326 4.00 14.28 -16.92
CA ASP A 326 4.52 14.30 -18.28
C ASP A 326 3.39 13.87 -19.22
N THR A 327 2.98 14.75 -20.13
CA THR A 327 1.92 14.52 -21.13
C THR A 327 2.21 13.28 -22.01
N SER A 328 3.45 12.80 -22.01
CA SER A 328 3.92 11.59 -22.70
C SER A 328 3.73 10.29 -21.92
N THR A 329 3.33 10.36 -20.64
CA THR A 329 3.17 9.17 -19.79
C THR A 329 1.93 8.39 -20.24
N ALA A 330 2.16 7.20 -20.77
CA ALA A 330 1.06 6.40 -21.28
C ALA A 330 0.45 5.51 -20.18
N PHE A 331 -0.87 5.53 -20.09
CA PHE A 331 -1.62 4.81 -19.06
C PHE A 331 -2.29 3.55 -19.62
N CYS A 332 -2.36 2.52 -18.79
CA CYS A 332 -3.13 1.33 -19.14
C CYS A 332 -4.64 1.65 -19.14
N SER A 333 -5.31 1.42 -20.27
CA SER A 333 -6.74 1.70 -20.44
C SER A 333 -7.68 0.77 -19.65
N THR A 334 -7.14 -0.21 -18.95
CA THR A 334 -7.91 -1.16 -18.12
C THR A 334 -7.79 -0.87 -16.64
N CYS A 335 -6.61 -0.44 -16.19
CA CYS A 335 -6.28 -0.39 -14.78
C CYS A 335 -5.51 0.86 -14.37
N GLY A 336 -5.36 1.85 -15.27
CA GLY A 336 -4.77 3.15 -14.97
C GLY A 336 -3.28 3.11 -14.61
N GLU A 337 -2.59 1.99 -14.81
CA GLU A 337 -1.15 1.91 -14.50
C GLU A 337 -0.33 2.80 -15.43
N GLU A 338 0.60 3.55 -14.86
CA GLU A 338 1.57 4.38 -15.58
C GLU A 338 2.60 3.51 -16.32
N GLY A 339 3.03 3.95 -17.50
CA GLY A 339 4.08 3.28 -18.27
C GLY A 339 3.66 1.95 -18.90
N ALA A 340 2.41 1.83 -19.36
CA ALA A 340 1.91 0.60 -19.98
C ALA A 340 2.70 0.23 -21.27
N PRO A 341 3.42 -0.92 -21.32
CA PRO A 341 4.37 -1.17 -22.40
C PRO A 341 3.72 -1.67 -23.71
N LYS A 342 2.52 -2.25 -23.65
CA LYS A 342 1.93 -2.98 -24.79
C LYS A 342 0.83 -2.16 -25.45
N LYS A 343 1.00 -1.84 -26.73
CA LYS A 343 -0.04 -1.24 -27.58
C LYS A 343 -0.94 -2.31 -28.20
N CYS A 344 -2.21 -1.97 -28.43
CA CYS A 344 -3.10 -2.82 -29.22
C CYS A 344 -2.53 -2.99 -30.64
N SER A 345 -2.39 -4.24 -31.10
CA SER A 345 -1.80 -4.53 -32.41
C SER A 345 -2.60 -3.98 -33.59
N LYS A 346 -3.92 -3.79 -33.41
CA LYS A 346 -4.82 -3.31 -34.47
C LYS A 346 -4.89 -1.78 -34.55
N CYS A 347 -5.24 -1.11 -33.46
CA CYS A 347 -5.43 0.35 -33.49
C CYS A 347 -4.20 1.15 -33.06
N LYS A 348 -3.24 0.56 -32.33
CA LYS A 348 -2.08 1.23 -31.71
C LYS A 348 -2.38 2.40 -30.77
N ALA A 349 -3.64 2.84 -30.66
CA ALA A 349 -4.10 3.96 -29.83
C ALA A 349 -4.27 3.59 -28.34
N VAL A 350 -4.59 2.33 -28.05
CA VAL A 350 -4.89 1.86 -26.68
C VAL A 350 -3.72 1.04 -26.13
N GLN A 351 -3.42 1.21 -24.85
CA GLN A 351 -2.28 0.57 -24.18
C GLN A 351 -2.69 -0.28 -22.97
N TYR A 352 -1.91 -1.33 -22.73
CA TYR A 352 -2.13 -2.34 -21.70
C TYR A 352 -0.83 -2.70 -20.98
N CYS A 353 -0.94 -3.05 -19.69
CA CYS A 353 0.19 -3.62 -18.95
C CYS A 353 0.60 -4.98 -19.53
N ASP A 354 -0.39 -5.85 -19.70
CA ASP A 354 -0.22 -7.24 -20.07
C ASP A 354 -1.45 -7.78 -20.82
N ARG A 355 -1.40 -9.08 -21.14
CA ARG A 355 -2.49 -9.80 -21.84
C ARG A 355 -3.75 -9.85 -20.99
N GLU A 356 -3.62 -9.83 -19.67
CA GLU A 356 -4.76 -9.91 -18.75
C GLU A 356 -5.56 -8.61 -18.75
N CYS A 357 -4.89 -7.46 -18.66
CA CYS A 357 -5.53 -6.15 -18.83
C CYS A 357 -6.24 -6.06 -20.19
N GLN A 358 -5.56 -6.47 -21.27
CA GLN A 358 -6.14 -6.48 -22.60
C GLN A 358 -7.41 -7.36 -22.66
N ARG A 359 -7.37 -8.57 -22.08
CA ARG A 359 -8.50 -9.50 -22.02
C ARG A 359 -9.70 -8.89 -21.29
N LEU A 360 -9.47 -8.27 -20.14
CA LEU A 360 -10.50 -7.65 -19.31
C LEU A 360 -11.17 -6.46 -20.01
N HIS A 361 -10.45 -5.67 -20.80
CA HIS A 361 -11.02 -4.53 -21.53
C HIS A 361 -11.54 -4.89 -22.93
N TRP A 362 -11.14 -6.04 -23.50
CA TRP A 362 -11.42 -6.39 -24.90
C TRP A 362 -12.90 -6.35 -25.27
N PHE A 363 -13.81 -6.67 -24.35
CA PHE A 363 -15.25 -6.67 -24.61
C PHE A 363 -15.79 -5.29 -25.03
N MET A 364 -15.22 -4.21 -24.49
CA MET A 364 -15.48 -2.82 -24.90
C MET A 364 -14.61 -2.45 -26.10
N HIS A 365 -13.30 -2.66 -25.97
CA HIS A 365 -12.34 -2.21 -26.96
C HIS A 365 -12.62 -2.76 -28.36
N LYS A 366 -13.05 -4.03 -28.50
CA LYS A 366 -13.35 -4.64 -29.81
C LYS A 366 -14.37 -3.85 -30.64
N LYS A 367 -15.32 -3.15 -30.00
CA LYS A 367 -16.35 -2.34 -30.66
C LYS A 367 -15.85 -0.97 -31.12
N ALA A 368 -14.77 -0.48 -30.52
CA ALA A 368 -14.16 0.81 -30.82
C ALA A 368 -12.86 0.66 -31.65
N CYS A 369 -12.21 -0.50 -31.59
CA CYS A 369 -10.88 -0.74 -32.15
C CYS A 369 -10.79 -0.41 -33.64
N ALA A 370 -11.81 -0.79 -34.43
CA ALA A 370 -11.83 -0.50 -35.86
C ALA A 370 -11.94 1.00 -36.18
N ARG A 371 -12.69 1.75 -35.36
CA ARG A 371 -12.80 3.22 -35.48
C ARG A 371 -11.49 3.89 -35.09
N LEU A 372 -10.88 3.44 -34.00
CA LEU A 372 -9.60 3.98 -33.51
C LEU A 372 -8.44 3.73 -34.47
N SER A 373 -8.44 2.63 -35.23
CA SER A 373 -7.41 2.38 -36.26
C SER A 373 -7.50 3.31 -37.47
N GLN A 374 -8.64 3.99 -37.64
CA GLN A 374 -8.87 4.92 -38.76
C GLN A 374 -8.60 6.38 -38.39
N MET A 375 -8.38 6.67 -37.10
CA MET A 375 -8.01 8.01 -36.66
C MET A 375 -6.56 8.29 -37.04
N PRO A 376 -6.25 9.48 -37.59
CA PRO A 376 -4.86 9.85 -37.87
C PRO A 376 -4.04 9.78 -36.58
N PRO A 377 -2.76 9.37 -36.63
CA PRO A 377 -1.92 9.37 -35.45
C PRO A 377 -1.91 10.79 -34.88
N THR A 378 -2.35 10.93 -33.64
CA THR A 378 -2.24 12.18 -32.88
C THR A 378 -0.77 12.56 -32.89
N LYS A 379 -0.44 13.67 -33.56
CA LYS A 379 0.92 14.24 -33.53
C LYS A 379 1.22 14.54 -32.07
N ASN A 380 2.27 13.87 -31.56
CA ASN A 380 2.80 14.07 -30.21
C ASN A 380 3.27 15.51 -30.01
#